data_AF-A0A1R4JS79-F1
#
_entry.id   AF-A0A1R4JS79-F1
#
_cell.length_a   1.000
_cell.length_b   1.000
_cell.length_c   1.000
_cell.angle_alpha   90.00
_cell.angle_beta   90.00
_cell.angle_gamma   90.00
#
_symmetry.space_group_name_H-M   'P 1'
#
loop_
_entity.id
_entity.type
_entity.pdbx_description
1 polymer ?
#
loop_
_entity_poly.entity_id
_entity_poly.type
_entity_poly.pdbx_seq_one_letter_code
_entity_poly.pdbx_strand_id
1 'polypeptide(L)' 'MQHLTPQPQIIENCLGHSRDYCLLALSQAGFDSIAFGHWLAIPSQQLLLVFRHQQCVTIEDYQLAA' A
#
# COMPACT_ATOMS: atom_id res chain seq x y z
N MET A 1 -9.65 5.92 -24.76
CA MET A 1 -10.02 6.70 -23.56
C MET A 1 -9.91 5.76 -22.37
N GLN A 2 -8.68 5.48 -21.94
CA GLN A 2 -8.44 4.61 -20.79
C GLN A 2 -8.79 5.43 -19.55
N HIS A 3 -9.93 5.13 -18.92
CA HIS A 3 -10.27 5.64 -17.60
C HIS A 3 -9.26 5.00 -16.63
N LEU A 4 -8.09 5.63 -16.47
CA LEU A 4 -7.21 5.39 -15.34
C LEU A 4 -8.02 5.83 -14.12
N THR A 5 -8.60 4.86 -13.42
CA THR A 5 -9.13 5.10 -12.09
C THR A 5 -8.06 5.82 -11.26
N PRO A 6 -8.44 6.72 -10.34
CA PRO A 6 -7.48 7.43 -9.49
C PRO A 6 -6.89 6.44 -8.46
N GLN A 7 -6.02 5.55 -8.93
CA GLN A 7 -5.30 4.53 -8.16
C GLN A 7 -4.46 5.08 -6.99
N PRO A 8 -3.91 6.32 -6.99
CA PRO A 8 -3.17 6.81 -5.81
C PRO A 8 -4.05 7.07 -4.58
N GLN A 9 -5.36 7.30 -4.73
CA GLN A 9 -6.20 7.77 -3.61
C GLN A 9 -6.40 6.71 -2.51
N ILE A 10 -6.52 5.42 -2.88
CA ILE A 10 -6.67 4.35 -1.88
C ILE A 10 -5.38 4.13 -1.09
N ILE A 11 -4.23 4.40 -1.70
CA ILE A 11 -2.92 4.27 -1.08
C ILE A 11 -2.69 5.43 -0.11
N GLU A 12 -2.99 6.68 -0.51
CA GLU A 12 -2.90 7.84 0.38
C GLU A 12 -3.80 7.68 1.62
N ASN A 13 -4.96 7.05 1.45
CA ASN A 13 -5.87 6.71 2.55
C ASN A 13 -5.33 5.63 3.50
N CYS A 14 -4.19 5.01 3.21
CA CYS A 14 -3.56 4.07 4.14
C CYS A 14 -2.76 4.78 5.24
N LEU A 15 -2.37 6.04 5.07
CA LEU A 15 -1.58 6.77 6.06
C LEU A 15 -2.35 6.92 7.38
N GLY A 16 -1.70 6.62 8.50
CA GLY A 16 -2.31 6.66 9.83
C GLY A 16 -3.21 5.46 10.18
N HIS A 17 -3.52 4.59 9.21
CA HIS A 17 -4.30 3.38 9.45
C HIS A 17 -3.43 2.20 9.88
N SER A 18 -4.06 1.21 10.53
CA SER A 18 -3.37 0.00 10.96
C SER A 18 -3.05 -0.93 9.80
N ARG A 19 -2.05 -1.79 9.98
CA ARG A 19 -1.65 -2.78 8.98
C ARG A 19 -2.82 -3.66 8.53
N ASP A 20 -3.63 -4.12 9.47
CA ASP A 20 -4.77 -4.99 9.17
C ASP A 20 -5.86 -4.26 8.37
N TYR A 21 -6.07 -2.97 8.66
CA TYR A 21 -6.98 -2.13 7.87
C TYR A 21 -6.46 -1.96 6.44
N CYS A 22 -5.17 -1.62 6.27
CA CYS A 22 -4.56 -1.47 4.96
C CYS A 22 -4.66 -2.76 4.14
N LEU A 23 -4.34 -3.92 4.73
CA LEU A 23 -4.46 -5.22 4.07
C LEU A 23 -5.88 -5.47 3.55
N LEU A 24 -6.89 -5.21 4.39
CA LEU A 24 -8.30 -5.38 4.02
C LEU A 24 -8.70 -4.43 2.90
N ALA A 25 -8.37 -3.14 3.02
CA ALA A 25 -8.70 -2.12 2.02
C ALA A 25 -8.05 -2.40 0.67
N LEU A 26 -6.77 -2.81 0.67
CA LEU A 26 -6.04 -3.19 -0.53
C LEU A 26 -6.64 -4.44 -1.19
N SER A 27 -6.96 -5.46 -0.39
CA SER A 27 -7.61 -6.67 -0.90
C SER A 27 -8.98 -6.38 -1.52
N GLN A 28 -9.80 -5.54 -0.88
CA GLN A 28 -11.10 -5.11 -1.42
C GLN A 28 -10.96 -4.28 -2.71
N ALA A 29 -9.88 -3.52 -2.83
CA ALA A 29 -9.55 -2.76 -4.03
C ALA A 29 -8.94 -3.63 -5.16
N GLY A 30 -8.70 -4.91 -4.90
CA GLY A 30 -8.08 -5.83 -5.86
C GLY A 30 -6.56 -5.67 -5.98
N PHE A 31 -5.91 -5.04 -5.01
CA PHE A 31 -4.45 -4.97 -4.94
C PHE A 31 -3.89 -6.14 -4.16
N ASP A 32 -3.07 -6.94 -4.84
CA ASP A 32 -2.23 -7.94 -4.18
C ASP A 32 -1.14 -7.24 -3.37
N SER A 33 -1.07 -7.56 -2.09
CA SER A 33 -0.08 -7.02 -1.17
C SER A 33 0.67 -8.13 -0.44
N ILE A 34 1.94 -7.87 -0.15
CA ILE A 34 2.82 -8.81 0.55
C ILE A 34 3.13 -8.21 1.92
N ALA A 35 2.78 -8.94 2.97
CA ALA A 35 2.98 -8.49 4.35
C ALA A 35 4.32 -8.93 4.92
N PHE A 36 5.08 -7.95 5.41
CA PHE A 36 6.29 -8.15 6.19
C PHE A 36 6.12 -7.54 7.59
N GLY A 37 6.97 -7.94 8.54
CA GLY A 37 6.79 -7.60 9.96
C GLY A 37 6.52 -6.11 10.25
N HIS A 38 7.14 -5.20 9.48
CA HIS A 38 7.02 -3.75 9.66
C HIS A 38 6.56 -2.99 8.41
N TRP A 39 6.25 -3.69 7.33
CA TRP A 39 6.02 -3.06 6.03
C TRP A 39 5.08 -3.91 5.17
N LEU A 40 4.32 -3.28 4.28
CA LEU A 40 3.49 -3.95 3.27
C LEU A 40 3.95 -3.48 1.90
N ALA A 41 4.21 -4.42 0.99
CA ALA A 41 4.57 -4.11 -0.40
C ALA A 41 3.38 -4.34 -1.34
N ILE A 42 3.21 -3.46 -2.33
CA ILE A 42 2.23 -3.61 -3.41
C ILE A 42 3.02 -3.67 -4.73
N PRO A 43 3.43 -4.88 -5.16
CA PRO A 43 4.35 -5.03 -6.30
C PRO A 43 3.80 -4.46 -7.60
N SER A 44 2.50 -4.63 -7.84
CA SER A 44 1.82 -4.14 -9.03
C SER A 44 1.87 -2.62 -9.18
N GLN A 45 2.09 -1.90 -8.07
CA GLN A 45 2.20 -0.45 -8.05
C GLN A 45 3.60 0.07 -7.74
N GLN A 46 4.59 -0.81 -7.51
CA GLN A 46 5.91 -0.38 -7.06
C GLN A 46 5.84 0.48 -5.79
N LEU A 47 5.00 0.09 -4.83
CA LEU A 47 4.74 0.89 -3.62
C LEU A 47 5.02 0.11 -2.34
N LEU A 48 5.38 0.87 -1.32
CA LEU A 48 5.70 0.37 -0.01
C LEU A 48 5.08 1.18 1.12
N LEU A 49 4.32 0.52 1.97
CA LEU A 49 3.78 1.11 3.19
C LEU A 49 4.64 0.69 4.37
N VAL A 50 5.14 1.65 5.12
CA VAL A 50 5.98 1.41 6.30
C VAL A 50 5.17 1.66 7.56
N PHE A 51 5.22 0.71 8.49
CA PHE A 51 4.46 0.74 9.74
C PHE A 51 5.38 0.92 10.95
N ARG A 52 5.00 1.80 11.86
CA ARG A 52 5.68 2.00 13.14
C ARG A 52 4.67 1.85 14.28
N HIS A 53 4.97 0.97 15.23
CA HIS A 53 4.15 0.70 16.43
C HIS A 53 2.64 0.44 16.19
N GLN A 54 2.27 0.00 14.97
CA GLN A 54 0.94 -0.44 14.48
C GLN A 54 0.26 0.45 13.43
N GLN A 55 0.80 1.62 13.06
CA GLN A 55 0.19 2.50 12.03
C GLN A 55 1.12 2.74 10.84
N CYS A 56 0.54 2.91 9.65
CA CYS A 56 1.27 3.33 8.45
C CYS A 56 1.77 4.77 8.65
N VAL A 57 3.08 4.95 8.56
CA VAL A 57 3.73 6.25 8.81
C VAL A 57 4.36 6.85 7.56
N THR A 58 4.60 6.04 6.54
CA THR A 58 5.08 6.53 5.25
C THR A 58 4.67 5.57 4.15
N ILE A 59 4.52 6.13 2.96
CA ILE A 59 4.30 5.42 1.71
C ILE A 59 5.47 5.82 0.83
N GLU A 60 6.27 4.85 0.41
CA GLU A 60 7.46 5.04 -0.41
C GLU A 60 7.28 4.34 -1.75
N ASP A 61 7.72 4.98 -2.83
CA ASP A 61 7.89 4.31 -4.11
C ASP A 61 9.03 3.30 -3.99
N TYR A 62 8.68 2.02 -4.12
CA TYR A 62 9.62 0.92 -4.13
C TYR A 62 10.05 0.62 -5.57
N GLN A 63 11.23 1.09 -5.93
CA GLN A 63 11.85 0.68 -7.20
C GLN A 63 12.41 -0.73 -7.05
N LEU A 64 11.94 -1.66 -7.89
CA LEU A 64 12.56 -2.97 -8.01
C LEU A 64 13.99 -2.75 -8.48
N ALA A 65 14.98 -3.16 -7.66
CA ALA A 65 16.35 -3.23 -8.12
C ALA A 65 16.42 -4.22 -9.30
N ALA A 66 16.92 -3.74 -10.44
CA ALA A 66 17.04 -4.49 -11.69
C ALA A 66 18.01 -5.66 -11.59
#